data_AF-L9LPE4-F1
#
_entry.id   AF-L9LPE4-F1
#
_cell.length_a   1.000
_cell.length_b   1.000
_cell.length_c   1.000
_cell.angle_alpha   90.00
_cell.angle_beta   90.00
_cell.angle_gamma   90.00
#
_symmetry.space_group_name_H-M   'P 1'
#
loop_
_entity.id
_entity.type
_entity.pdbx_description
1 polymer ?
#
loop_
_entity_poly.entity_id
_entity_poly.type
_entity_poly.pdbx_seq_one_letter_code
_entity_poly.pdbx_strand_id
1 'polypeptide(L)' 'MLSVGRDKLNRLEKEDQSFPKSMKDGKNRQSAVYYDYQEISEWYESWKENSRTMQLS' A
#
# COMPACT_ATOMS: atom_id res chain seq x y z
N MET A 1 -4.70 5.94 12.88
CA MET A 1 -4.08 4.79 12.19
C MET A 1 -5.07 4.37 11.13
N LEU A 2 -4.72 4.47 9.84
CA LEU A 2 -5.66 4.18 8.74
C LEU A 2 -6.19 2.75 8.94
N SER A 3 -7.51 2.56 9.06
CA SER A 3 -8.16 1.24 9.18
C SER A 3 -8.08 0.46 7.85
N VAL A 4 -6.89 0.34 7.29
CA VAL A 4 -6.57 -0.53 6.16
C VAL A 4 -6.24 -1.88 6.78
N GLY A 5 -7.24 -2.73 6.95
CA GLY A 5 -7.01 -4.11 7.35
C GLY A 5 -6.04 -4.81 6.38
N ARG A 6 -5.37 -5.88 6.82
CA ARG A 6 -4.41 -6.64 5.99
C ARG A 6 -4.99 -7.08 4.65
N ASP A 7 -6.29 -7.38 4.60
CA ASP A 7 -6.99 -7.73 3.37
C ASP A 7 -6.99 -6.62 2.33
N LYS A 8 -7.07 -5.36 2.78
CA LYS A 8 -7.05 -4.21 1.88
C LYS A 8 -5.64 -3.92 1.37
N LEU A 9 -4.60 -4.12 2.18
CA LEU A 9 -3.21 -4.07 1.70
C LEU A 9 -2.94 -5.16 0.66
N ASN A 10 -3.38 -6.40 0.90
CA ASN A 10 -3.26 -7.49 -0.06
C ASN A 10 -4.03 -7.23 -1.35
N ARG A 11 -5.18 -6.54 -1.30
CA ARG A 11 -5.90 -6.12 -2.50
C ARG A 11 -5.16 -5.02 -3.23
N LEU A 12 -4.68 -3.99 -2.53
CA LEU A 12 -3.89 -2.92 -3.12
C LEU A 12 -2.65 -3.46 -3.84
N GLU A 13 -1.91 -4.37 -3.23
CA GLU A 13 -0.74 -5.00 -3.85
C GLU A 13 -1.07 -5.85 -5.10
N LYS A 14 -2.33 -6.29 -5.25
CA LYS A 14 -2.79 -7.05 -6.43
C LYS A 14 -3.44 -6.18 -7.51
N GLU A 15 -4.18 -5.16 -7.10
CA GLU A 15 -4.98 -4.30 -7.97
C GLU A 15 -4.16 -3.10 -8.47
N ASP A 16 -3.20 -2.62 -7.67
CA ASP A 16 -2.37 -1.47 -7.97
C ASP A 16 -0.90 -1.89 -8.13
N GLN A 17 -0.42 -1.90 -9.37
CA GLN A 17 0.99 -2.20 -9.68
C GLN A 17 1.97 -1.13 -9.18
N SER A 18 1.49 0.07 -8.85
CA SER A 18 2.30 1.13 -8.24
C SER A 18 2.42 0.99 -6.73
N PHE A 19 1.65 0.09 -6.11
CA PHE A 19 1.73 -0.16 -4.68
C PHE A 19 3.05 -0.86 -4.32
N PRO A 20 3.75 -0.41 -3.25
CA PRO A 20 5.02 -0.99 -2.84
C PRO A 20 4.93 -2.48 -2.53
N LYS A 21 5.94 -3.24 -2.93
CA LYS A 21 5.96 -4.68 -2.70
C LYS A 21 6.24 -5.00 -1.24
N SER A 22 5.50 -5.98 -0.74
CA SER A 22 5.71 -6.50 0.59
C SER A 22 7.05 -7.23 0.74
N MET A 23 7.78 -6.93 1.80
CA MET A 23 8.98 -7.63 2.24
C MET A 23 8.62 -8.56 3.40
N LYS A 24 8.71 -9.86 3.16
CA LYS A 24 8.32 -10.87 4.15
C LYS A 24 9.53 -11.42 4.88
N ASP A 25 9.55 -11.32 6.20
CA ASP A 25 10.66 -11.76 7.06
C ASP A 25 10.61 -13.26 7.41
N GLY A 26 9.91 -14.05 6.59
CA GLY A 26 9.86 -15.50 6.79
C GLY A 26 8.88 -16.22 5.87
N LYS A 27 9.09 -17.52 5.67
CA LYS A 27 8.29 -18.34 4.76
C LYS A 27 6.88 -18.68 5.28
N ASN A 28 6.63 -18.52 6.59
CA ASN A 28 5.36 -18.88 7.22
C ASN A 28 4.21 -17.92 6.84
N ARG A 29 2.97 -18.43 6.86
CA ARG A 29 1.77 -17.61 6.57
C ARG A 29 1.56 -16.47 7.58
N GLN A 30 2.04 -16.65 8.81
CA GLN A 30 1.93 -15.68 9.91
C GLN A 30 3.17 -14.78 10.07
N SER A 31 4.15 -14.84 9.14
CA SER A 31 5.33 -13.97 9.24
C SER A 31 4.93 -12.50 9.13
N ALA A 32 5.66 -11.64 9.84
CA ALA A 32 5.54 -10.21 9.69
C ALA A 32 5.86 -9.80 8.24
N VAL A 33 5.09 -8.84 7.77
CA VAL A 33 5.24 -8.25 6.45
C VAL A 33 5.61 -6.79 6.67
N TYR A 34 6.71 -6.40 6.08
CA TYR A 34 7.25 -5.06 6.14
C TYR A 34 7.09 -4.40 4.77
N TYR A 35 6.98 -3.08 4.78
CA TYR A 35 6.98 -2.27 3.58
C TYR A 35 8.04 -1.19 3.76
N ASP A 36 8.66 -0.76 2.67
CA ASP A 36 9.55 0.38 2.73
C ASP A 36 8.74 1.64 3.06
N TYR A 37 9.16 2.36 4.10
CA TYR A 37 8.46 3.54 4.57
C TYR A 37 8.46 4.67 3.53
N GLN A 38 9.57 4.83 2.81
CA GLN A 38 9.72 5.86 1.80
C GLN A 38 8.83 5.56 0.59
N GLU A 39 8.85 4.32 0.09
CA GLU A 39 7.99 3.91 -1.03
C GLU A 39 6.49 4.07 -0.69
N ILE A 40 6.08 3.70 0.52
CA ILE A 40 4.69 3.86 0.98
C ILE A 40 4.32 5.34 1.06
N SER A 41 5.23 6.20 1.51
CA SER A 41 4.99 7.63 1.60
C SER A 41 4.83 8.27 0.21
N GLU A 42 5.71 7.93 -0.73
CA GLU A 42 5.66 8.42 -2.11
C GLU A 42 4.40 7.96 -2.86
N TRP A 43 4.02 6.68 -2.70
CA TRP A 43 2.76 6.16 -3.22
C TRP A 43 1.57 6.89 -2.60
N TYR A 44 1.58 7.14 -1.29
CA TYR A 44 0.49 7.81 -0.60
C TYR A 44 0.32 9.27 -1.06
N GLU A 45 1.40 10.01 -1.28
CA GLU A 45 1.33 11.35 -1.87
C GLU A 45 0.71 11.32 -3.27
N SER A 46 1.17 10.41 -4.12
CA SER A 46 0.64 10.22 -5.47
C SER A 46 -0.85 9.85 -5.46
N TRP A 47 -1.24 8.93 -4.57
CA TRP A 47 -2.65 8.55 -4.38
C TRP A 47 -3.51 9.73 -3.92
N LYS A 48 -3.01 10.56 -2.99
CA LYS A 48 -3.71 11.75 -2.52
C LYS A 48 -3.87 12.79 -3.63
N GLU A 49 -2.86 12.98 -4.46
CA GLU A 49 -2.92 13.90 -5.60
C GLU A 49 -3.94 13.42 -6.63
N ASN A 50 -3.86 12.16 -7.06
CA ASN A 50 -4.83 11.56 -7.97
C ASN A 50 -6.26 11.60 -7.44
N SER A 51 -6.44 11.30 -6.14
CA SER A 51 -7.75 11.34 -5.49
C SER A 51 -8.32 12.75 -5.40
N ARG A 52 -7.47 13.77 -5.21
CA ARG A 52 -7.90 15.19 -5.21
C ARG A 52 -8.21 15.69 -6.60
N THR A 53 -7.42 15.31 -7.60
CA THR A 53 -7.66 15.66 -9.01
C THR A 53 -8.97 15.06 -9.52
N MET A 54 -9.30 13.81 -9.15
CA MET A 54 -10.58 13.17 -9.50
C MET A 54 -11.81 13.77 -8.80
N GLN A 55 -11.64 14.52 -7.71
CA GLN A 55 -12.78 15.20 -7.04
C GLN A 55 -13.08 16.58 -7.63
N LEU A 56 -12.18 17.13 -8.45
CA LEU A 56 -12.31 18.45 -9.06
C LEU A 56 -12.73 18.40 -10.53
N SER A 57 -12.88 17.20 -11.11
CA SER A 57 -13.36 16.93 -12.48
C SER A 57 -14.80 16.42 -12.48
#